data_AF-A0A2V8G2N7-F1
#
_entry.id   AF-A0A2V8G2N7-F1
#
_cell.length_a   1.000
_cell.length_b   1.000
_cell.length_c   1.000
_cell.angle_alpha   90.00
_cell.angle_beta   90.00
_cell.angle_gamma   90.00
#
_symmetry.space_group_name_H-M   'P 1'
#
loop_
_entity.id
_entity.type
_entity.pdbx_description
1 polymer ?
#
loop_
_entity_poly.entity_id
_entity_poly.type
_entity_poly.pdbx_seq_one_letter_code
_entity_poly.pdbx_strand_id
1 'polypeptide(L)'
;RSQMVLVELVSAGGSSGDVDISTERERAGQLVAVNRLYRQTALSTGDANMASLLDDLERVLVDVAASPSPVSQADFDAVRRRIESKGLLFKVRVVSSEVRERQRAAVQQQKGI
;
A
#
# COMPACT_ATOMS: atom_id res chain seq x y z
N ARG A 1 3.28 2.26 6.89
CA ARG A 1 3.84 3.16 5.86
C ARG A 1 3.01 3.11 4.57
N SER A 2 2.80 1.94 3.97
CA SER A 2 1.98 1.80 2.74
C SER A 2 0.52 2.26 2.89
N GLN A 3 -0.13 2.03 4.05
CA GLN A 3 -1.48 2.54 4.31
C GLN A 3 -1.57 4.08 4.22
N MET A 4 -0.54 4.79 4.69
CA MET A 4 -0.53 6.25 4.71
C MET A 4 -0.46 6.81 3.28
N VAL A 5 0.42 6.25 2.44
CA VAL A 5 0.52 6.63 1.02
C VAL A 5 -0.78 6.41 0.27
N LEU A 6 -1.48 5.29 0.50
CA LEU A 6 -2.78 5.04 -0.14
C LEU A 6 -3.86 6.02 0.33
N VAL A 7 -3.84 6.45 1.60
CA VAL A 7 -4.79 7.44 2.13
C VAL A 7 -4.49 8.84 1.56
N GLU A 8 -3.22 9.22 1.47
CA GLU A 8 -2.77 10.49 0.87
C GLU A 8 -3.19 10.56 -0.61
N LEU A 9 -2.98 9.48 -1.37
CA LEU A 9 -3.42 9.37 -2.78
C LEU A 9 -4.93 9.43 -2.97
N VAL A 10 -5.74 8.88 -2.07
CA VAL A 10 -7.21 9.01 -2.17
C VAL A 10 -7.68 10.43 -1.81
N SER A 11 -6.89 11.16 -1.02
CA SER A 11 -7.27 12.46 -0.47
C SER A 11 -6.76 13.67 -1.28
N ALA A 12 -5.76 13.51 -2.16
CA ALA A 12 -5.14 14.65 -2.86
C ALA A 12 -5.97 15.25 -4.02
N GLY A 13 -7.14 14.70 -4.35
CA GLY A 13 -7.96 15.09 -5.53
C GLY A 13 -8.90 16.28 -5.31
N GLY A 14 -8.43 17.38 -4.73
CA GLY A 14 -9.26 18.53 -4.33
C GLY A 14 -9.19 19.77 -5.21
N SER A 15 -8.33 19.81 -6.23
CA SER A 15 -8.03 21.05 -6.95
C SER A 15 -8.20 20.86 -8.45
N SER A 16 -8.96 21.76 -9.09
CA SER A 16 -9.14 21.81 -10.53
C SER A 16 -7.80 22.10 -11.21
N GLY A 17 -7.06 21.07 -11.64
CA GLY A 17 -5.77 21.23 -12.30
C GLY A 17 -4.88 19.99 -12.20
N ASP A 18 -3.63 20.20 -12.61
CA ASP A 18 -2.54 19.24 -12.47
C ASP A 18 -2.26 18.96 -10.98
N VAL A 19 -2.23 17.68 -10.60
CA VAL A 19 -1.99 17.25 -9.22
C VAL A 19 -0.50 16.98 -9.03
N ASP A 20 0.13 17.66 -8.08
CA ASP A 20 1.51 17.34 -7.69
C ASP A 20 1.50 16.12 -6.75
N ILE A 21 2.10 15.03 -7.22
CA ILE A 21 2.26 13.77 -6.47
C ILE A 21 3.74 13.42 -6.28
N SER A 22 4.63 14.41 -6.35
CA SER A 22 6.08 14.18 -6.34
C SER A 22 6.54 13.41 -5.09
N THR A 23 5.95 13.71 -3.93
CA THR A 23 6.31 13.06 -2.66
C THR A 23 5.75 11.64 -2.56
N GLU A 24 4.56 11.41 -3.11
CA GLU A 24 3.86 10.14 -3.16
C GLU A 24 4.59 9.20 -4.13
N ARG A 25 5.06 9.73 -5.27
CA ARG A 25 5.87 9.02 -6.25
C ARG A 25 7.17 8.51 -5.66
N GLU A 26 7.91 9.39 -4.96
CA GLU A 26 9.16 9.01 -4.30
C GLU A 26 8.92 7.94 -3.22
N ARG A 27 7.92 8.14 -2.36
CA ARG A 27 7.53 7.17 -1.33
C ARG A 27 7.08 5.84 -1.94
N ALA A 28 6.32 5.86 -3.04
CA ALA A 28 5.89 4.66 -3.73
C ALA A 28 7.10 3.86 -4.25
N GLY A 29 8.08 4.53 -4.86
CA GLY A 29 9.31 3.90 -5.32
C GLY A 29 10.08 3.18 -4.19
N GLN A 30 10.23 3.83 -3.04
CA GLN A 30 10.87 3.21 -1.87
C GLN A 30 10.08 1.99 -1.35
N LEU A 31 8.74 2.06 -1.39
CA LEU A 31 7.88 0.98 -0.93
C LEU A 31 7.84 -0.23 -1.87
N VAL A 32 8.09 -0.07 -3.17
CA VAL A 32 8.16 -1.20 -4.12
C VAL A 32 9.23 -2.20 -3.69
N ALA A 33 10.45 -1.73 -3.39
CA ALA A 33 11.55 -2.60 -3.02
C ALA A 33 11.24 -3.41 -1.74
N VAL A 34 10.70 -2.73 -0.73
CA VAL A 34 10.31 -3.34 0.54
C VAL A 34 9.14 -4.32 0.35
N ASN A 35 8.14 -3.96 -0.45
CA ASN A 35 6.99 -4.80 -0.73
C ASN A 35 7.40 -6.13 -1.39
N ARG A 36 8.28 -6.08 -2.40
CA ARG A 36 8.82 -7.27 -3.08
C ARG A 36 9.47 -8.25 -2.11
N LEU A 37 10.27 -7.73 -1.17
CA LEU A 37 10.89 -8.54 -0.13
C LEU A 37 9.85 -9.26 0.74
N TYR A 38 8.85 -8.53 1.25
CA TYR A 38 7.78 -9.13 2.04
C TYR A 38 6.96 -10.16 1.25
N ARG A 39 6.74 -9.91 -0.05
CA ARG A 39 6.03 -10.84 -0.93
C ARG A 39 6.80 -12.13 -1.08
N GLN A 40 8.11 -12.05 -1.27
CA GLN A 40 8.98 -13.22 -1.37
C GLN A 40 8.97 -14.04 -0.08
N THR A 41 8.97 -13.39 1.08
CA THR A 41 8.81 -14.06 2.37
C THR A 41 7.43 -14.72 2.50
N ALA A 42 6.34 -14.03 2.13
CA ALA A 42 5.00 -14.61 2.18
C ALA A 42 4.87 -15.85 1.28
N LEU A 43 5.49 -15.82 0.09
CA LEU A 43 5.56 -16.98 -0.81
C LEU A 43 6.37 -18.12 -0.19
N SER A 44 7.52 -17.84 0.43
CA SER A 44 8.36 -18.88 1.03
C SER A 44 7.73 -19.52 2.27
N THR A 45 6.88 -18.79 3.00
CA THR A 45 6.13 -19.31 4.15
C THR A 45 4.78 -19.93 3.77
N GLY A 46 4.40 -19.95 2.49
CA GLY A 46 3.11 -20.46 2.02
C GLY A 46 1.90 -19.59 2.34
N ASP A 47 2.09 -18.32 2.71
CA ASP A 47 1.01 -17.38 3.00
C ASP A 47 0.50 -16.75 1.70
N ALA A 48 -0.33 -17.52 0.98
CA ALA A 48 -0.88 -17.13 -0.32
C ALA A 48 -1.74 -15.86 -0.26
N ASN A 49 -2.47 -15.66 0.84
CA ASN A 49 -3.31 -14.47 1.04
C ASN A 49 -2.45 -13.22 1.17
N MET A 50 -1.39 -13.27 1.99
CA MET A 50 -0.44 -12.17 2.12
C MET A 50 0.31 -11.92 0.80
N ALA A 51 0.75 -12.98 0.11
CA ALA A 51 1.42 -12.84 -1.17
C ALA A 51 0.53 -12.18 -2.23
N SER A 52 -0.75 -12.53 -2.30
CA SER A 52 -1.72 -11.90 -3.21
C SER A 52 -1.98 -10.43 -2.86
N LEU A 53 -2.09 -10.09 -1.58
CA LEU A 53 -2.23 -8.69 -1.15
C LEU A 53 -1.00 -7.87 -1.53
N LEU A 54 0.20 -8.42 -1.30
CA LEU A 54 1.44 -7.74 -1.60
C LEU A 54 1.62 -7.55 -3.11
N ASP A 55 1.21 -8.50 -3.94
CA ASP A 55 1.15 -8.34 -5.41
C ASP A 55 0.18 -7.23 -5.84
N ASP A 56 -1.04 -7.19 -5.30
CA ASP A 56 -2.00 -6.12 -5.57
C ASP A 56 -1.44 -4.74 -5.19
N LEU A 57 -0.76 -4.67 -4.05
CA LEU A 57 -0.12 -3.44 -3.55
C LEU A 57 1.08 -3.04 -4.42
N GLU A 58 1.91 -3.99 -4.84
CA GLU A 58 3.07 -3.75 -5.71
C GLU A 58 2.66 -3.06 -7.01
N ARG A 59 1.60 -3.57 -7.67
CA ARG A 59 1.11 -3.02 -8.94
C ARG A 59 0.76 -1.54 -8.79
N VAL A 60 -0.02 -1.19 -7.76
CA VAL A 60 -0.38 0.21 -7.48
C VAL A 60 0.84 1.07 -7.20
N LEU A 61 1.79 0.58 -6.40
CA LEU A 61 3.00 1.35 -6.06
C LEU A 61 3.89 1.58 -7.30
N VAL A 62 4.04 0.57 -8.17
CA VAL A 62 4.80 0.70 -9.42
C VAL A 62 4.13 1.71 -10.35
N ASP A 63 2.81 1.64 -10.48
CA ASP A 63 2.07 2.56 -11.33
C ASP A 63 2.22 4.01 -10.84
N VAL A 64 2.10 4.25 -9.53
CA VAL A 64 2.30 5.59 -8.93
C VAL A 64 3.74 6.07 -9.09
N ALA A 65 4.73 5.19 -8.90
CA ALA A 65 6.15 5.54 -9.04
C ALA A 65 6.52 5.90 -10.49
N ALA A 66 5.84 5.31 -11.46
CA ALA A 66 6.04 5.56 -12.89
C ALA A 66 5.23 6.76 -13.43
N SER A 67 4.26 7.27 -12.67
CA SER A 67 3.44 8.41 -13.10
C SER A 67 4.26 9.68 -13.30
N PRO A 68 3.91 10.50 -14.30
CA PRO A 68 4.46 11.85 -14.43
C PRO A 68 4.10 12.70 -13.22
N SER A 69 4.94 13.68 -12.90
CA SER A 69 4.63 14.72 -11.92
C SER A 69 4.91 16.09 -12.55
N PRO A 70 3.90 16.99 -12.64
CA PRO A 70 2.54 16.78 -12.16
C PRO A 70 1.73 15.77 -13.02
N VAL A 71 0.71 15.17 -12.42
CA VAL A 71 -0.19 14.20 -13.08
C VAL A 71 -1.52 14.88 -13.42
N SER A 72 -2.12 14.53 -14.56
CA SER A 72 -3.44 15.04 -14.92
C SER A 72 -4.50 14.51 -13.93
N GLN A 73 -5.56 15.29 -13.69
CA GLN A 73 -6.66 14.84 -12.83
C GLN A 73 -7.29 13.52 -13.30
N ALA A 74 -7.37 13.29 -14.61
CA ALA A 74 -7.93 12.07 -15.18
C ALA A 74 -7.05 10.83 -14.87
N ASP A 75 -5.73 10.97 -15.01
CA ASP A 75 -4.78 9.90 -14.69
C ASP A 75 -4.72 9.64 -13.18
N PHE A 76 -4.81 10.70 -12.38
CA PHE A 76 -4.90 10.60 -10.93
C PHE A 76 -6.18 9.87 -10.47
N ASP A 77 -7.33 10.19 -11.07
CA ASP A 77 -8.61 9.51 -10.80
C ASP A 77 -8.55 8.02 -11.19
N ALA A 78 -7.82 7.66 -12.25
CA ALA A 78 -7.64 6.27 -12.65
C ALA A 78 -6.84 5.47 -11.59
N VAL A 79 -5.78 6.07 -11.04
CA VAL A 79 -5.03 5.48 -9.91
C VAL A 79 -5.93 5.30 -8.70
N ARG A 80 -6.71 6.33 -8.33
CA ARG A 80 -7.66 6.27 -7.21
C ARG A 80 -8.70 5.16 -7.38
N ARG A 81 -9.34 5.07 -8.55
CA ARG A 81 -10.32 4.01 -8.85
C ARG A 81 -9.71 2.62 -8.76
N ARG A 82 -8.44 2.45 -9.12
CA ARG A 82 -7.75 1.16 -8.99
C ARG A 82 -7.51 0.77 -7.52
N ILE A 83 -7.16 1.73 -6.67
CA ILE A 83 -7.04 1.52 -5.22
C ILE A 83 -8.38 1.10 -4.61
N GLU A 84 -9.46 1.77 -5.01
CA GLU A 84 -10.82 1.53 -4.54
C GLU A 84 -11.39 0.19 -5.05
N SER A 85 -11.29 -0.11 -6.35
CA SER A 85 -11.83 -1.33 -6.97
C SER A 85 -11.21 -2.63 -6.43
N LYS A 86 -9.92 -2.60 -6.08
CA LYS A 86 -9.25 -3.76 -5.47
C LYS A 86 -9.56 -3.94 -3.99
N GLY A 87 -10.34 -3.02 -3.38
CA GLY A 87 -10.55 -2.95 -1.95
C GLY A 87 -9.24 -2.83 -1.18
N LEU A 88 -8.21 -2.26 -1.80
CA LEU A 88 -6.82 -2.39 -1.35
C LEU A 88 -6.61 -1.76 0.01
N LEU A 89 -7.20 -0.58 0.22
CA LEU A 89 -7.19 0.11 1.52
C LEU A 89 -7.80 -0.74 2.65
N PHE A 90 -8.91 -1.42 2.37
CA PHE A 90 -9.56 -2.29 3.35
C PHE A 90 -8.69 -3.51 3.66
N LYS A 91 -8.19 -4.22 2.63
CA LYS A 91 -7.31 -5.39 2.79
C LYS A 91 -6.03 -5.04 3.58
N VAL A 92 -5.38 -3.92 3.25
CA VAL A 92 -4.20 -3.43 3.98
C VAL A 92 -4.54 -3.13 5.44
N ARG A 93 -5.72 -2.56 5.73
CA ARG A 93 -6.16 -2.26 7.10
C ARG A 93 -6.41 -3.52 7.91
N VAL A 94 -7.06 -4.54 7.33
CA VAL A 94 -7.32 -5.84 7.97
C VAL A 94 -6.00 -6.52 8.32
N VAL A 95 -5.09 -6.67 7.35
CA VAL A 95 -3.79 -7.32 7.59
C VAL A 95 -2.95 -6.55 8.60
N SER A 96 -2.96 -5.22 8.55
CA SER A 96 -2.26 -4.41 9.56
C SER A 96 -2.85 -4.61 10.96
N SER A 97 -4.15 -4.87 11.07
CA SER A 97 -4.80 -5.20 12.34
C SER A 97 -4.38 -6.58 12.82
N GLU A 98 -4.43 -7.59 11.95
CA GLU A 98 -4.05 -8.97 12.29
C GLU A 98 -2.59 -9.07 12.75
N VAL A 99 -1.67 -8.39 12.07
CA VAL A 99 -0.25 -8.33 12.47
C VAL A 99 -0.10 -7.69 13.85
N ARG A 100 -0.82 -6.61 14.14
CA ARG A 100 -0.79 -5.96 15.46
C ARG A 100 -1.34 -6.87 16.55
N GLU A 101 -2.43 -7.59 16.29
CA GLU A 101 -3.00 -8.54 17.25
C GLU A 101 -2.05 -9.72 17.52
N ARG A 102 -1.40 -10.27 16.48
CA ARG A 102 -0.37 -11.30 16.66
C ARG A 102 0.82 -10.80 17.49
N GLN A 103 1.28 -9.57 17.26
CA GLN A 103 2.35 -8.96 18.06
C GLN A 103 1.94 -8.79 19.54
N ARG A 104 0.71 -8.32 19.80
CA ARG A 104 0.18 -8.18 21.17
C ARG A 104 0.11 -9.53 21.88
N ALA A 105 -0.39 -10.56 21.19
CA ALA A 105 -0.46 -11.92 21.74
C ALA A 105 0.93 -12.48 22.08
N ALA A 106 1.93 -12.27 21.21
CA ALA A 106 3.30 -12.71 21.47
C ALA A 106 3.93 -12.00 22.68
N VAL A 107 3.71 -10.68 22.83
CA VAL A 107 4.20 -9.90 23.98
C VAL A 107 3.51 -10.32 25.29
N GLN A 108 2.21 -10.64 25.24
CA GLN A 108 1.46 -11.14 26.40
C GLN A 108 1.96 -12.52 26.86
N GLN A 109 2.26 -13.43 25.92
CA GLN A 109 2.85 -14.74 26.24
C GLN A 109 4.25 -14.63 26.84
N GLN A 110 5.05 -13.64 26.44
CA GLN A 110 6.39 -13.41 26.99
C GLN A 110 6.39 -12.80 28.40
N LYS A 111 5.32 -12.08 28.79
CA LYS A 111 5.18 -11.49 30.13
C LYS A 111 4.50 -12.42 31.15
N GLY A 112 4.04 -13.58 30.71
CA GLY A 112 3.37 -14.59 31.53
C GLY A 112 4.31 -15.66 32.10
N ILE A 113 5.63 -15.41 32.17
CA ILE A 113 6.64 -16.29 32.77
C ILE A 113 7.35 -15.54 33.89
#